data_AF-A0A7Y7H7G8-F1
#
_entry.id   AF-A0A7Y7H7G8-F1
#
_cell.length_a   1.000
_cell.length_b   1.000
_cell.length_c   1.000
_cell.angle_alpha   90.00
_cell.angle_beta   90.00
_cell.angle_gamma   90.00
#
_symmetry.space_group_name_H-M   'P 1'
#
loop_
_entity.id
_entity.type
_entity.pdbx_description
1 polymer ?
#
loop_
_entity_poly.entity_id
_entity_poly.type
_entity_poly.pdbx_seq_one_letter_code
_entity_poly.pdbx_strand_id
1 'polypeptide(L)'
;MKFQLGFVSLITITVASCSGNHSTNDADTAIKKEDTAMANAPDAPAVNMEYCFYTTEGTASQDTTKVNLHINGNKVTGDMDWLPKEKDARKGSLMGNLNGNVIKALWTYGQEGRTDTLSVEFQLRGNQLAQKPYRYDPKTGKQQTNSTADYTVIYSMKNCR
;
A
#
# COMPACT_ATOMS: atom_id res chain seq x y z
N MET A 1 -32.76 -31.07 30.22
CA MET A 1 -33.70 -30.01 30.68
C MET A 1 -34.26 -29.30 29.44
N LYS A 2 -35.59 -29.23 29.33
CA LYS A 2 -36.33 -28.59 28.23
C LYS A 2 -36.71 -27.17 28.70
N PHE A 3 -36.45 -26.15 27.89
CA PHE A 3 -37.05 -24.83 28.07
C PHE A 3 -37.86 -24.48 26.82
N GLN A 4 -39.18 -24.40 27.01
CA GLN A 4 -40.18 -23.89 26.06
C GLN A 4 -40.18 -22.35 26.12
N LEU A 5 -40.08 -21.64 24.99
CA LEU A 5 -41.14 -21.16 24.08
C LEU A 5 -42.00 -20.01 24.67
N GLY A 6 -42.02 -18.85 23.99
CA GLY A 6 -43.15 -17.91 24.13
C GLY A 6 -42.96 -16.45 23.66
N PHE A 7 -43.59 -16.13 22.51
CA PHE A 7 -44.09 -14.82 22.01
C PHE A 7 -43.07 -13.75 21.55
N VAL A 8 -42.91 -13.42 20.26
CA VAL A 8 -43.82 -12.83 19.22
C VAL A 8 -44.27 -11.40 19.55
N SER A 9 -43.71 -10.40 18.83
CA SER A 9 -44.33 -9.13 18.37
C SER A 9 -43.18 -8.23 17.84
N LEU A 10 -43.25 -7.37 16.81
CA LEU A 10 -44.06 -7.16 15.61
C LEU A 10 -43.29 -6.07 14.83
N ILE A 11 -43.36 -6.15 13.51
CA ILE A 11 -42.74 -5.32 12.46
C ILE A 11 -42.96 -3.80 12.62
N THR A 12 -41.95 -3.00 12.26
CA THR A 12 -42.15 -1.74 11.50
C THR A 12 -41.02 -1.49 10.51
N ILE A 13 -41.40 -1.37 9.24
CA ILE A 13 -40.59 -1.02 8.07
C ILE A 13 -40.70 0.48 7.87
N THR A 14 -39.59 1.17 7.59
CA THR A 14 -39.62 2.44 6.83
C THR A 14 -38.58 2.39 5.74
N VAL A 15 -39.08 2.30 4.50
CA VAL A 15 -38.33 2.51 3.26
C VAL A 15 -38.19 4.02 3.02
N ALA A 16 -36.98 4.48 2.74
CA ALA A 16 -36.74 5.78 2.12
C ALA A 16 -36.25 5.53 0.68
N SER A 17 -37.15 5.76 -0.27
CA SER A 17 -36.89 5.77 -1.70
C SER A 17 -36.35 7.15 -2.11
N CYS A 18 -35.23 7.19 -2.83
CA CYS A 18 -34.89 8.32 -3.67
C CYS A 18 -34.74 7.81 -5.11
N SER A 19 -35.86 7.87 -5.83
CA SER A 19 -35.91 7.84 -7.29
C SER A 19 -35.63 9.25 -7.80
N GLY A 20 -34.41 9.48 -8.29
CA GLY A 20 -34.07 10.65 -9.07
C GLY A 20 -34.04 10.26 -10.55
N ASN A 21 -35.14 10.43 -11.26
CA ASN A 21 -35.19 10.31 -12.71
C ASN A 21 -35.06 11.73 -13.29
N HIS A 22 -33.87 12.09 -13.79
CA HIS A 22 -33.71 13.19 -14.74
C HIS A 22 -33.22 12.59 -16.05
N SER A 23 -34.13 12.57 -17.02
CA SER A 23 -33.84 12.22 -18.40
C SER A 23 -33.63 13.53 -19.15
N THR A 24 -32.38 13.83 -19.52
CA THR A 24 -32.06 14.67 -20.67
C THR A 24 -31.00 13.93 -21.48
N ASN A 25 -31.37 13.58 -22.70
CA ASN A 25 -30.43 13.18 -23.73
C ASN A 25 -29.77 14.46 -24.22
N ASP A 26 -28.46 14.57 -24.08
CA ASP A 26 -27.64 15.41 -24.95
C ASP A 26 -26.38 14.63 -25.27
N ALA A 27 -26.33 14.14 -26.50
CA ALA A 27 -25.09 13.74 -27.13
C ALA A 27 -24.36 15.04 -27.51
N ASP A 28 -23.27 15.35 -26.82
CA ASP A 28 -22.21 16.15 -27.42
C ASP A 28 -20.84 15.60 -27.06
N THR A 29 -20.03 15.48 -28.11
CA THR A 29 -18.67 14.97 -28.06
C THR A 29 -17.78 16.12 -27.62
N ALA A 30 -17.32 16.10 -26.38
CA ALA A 30 -16.24 16.96 -25.93
C ALA A 30 -15.20 16.12 -25.19
N ILE A 31 -14.07 15.93 -25.85
CA ILE A 31 -12.81 15.44 -25.28
C ILE A 31 -12.49 16.32 -24.07
N LYS A 32 -12.70 15.77 -22.87
CA LYS A 32 -12.16 16.32 -21.64
C LYS A 32 -10.92 15.51 -21.26
N LYS A 33 -9.76 16.07 -21.61
CA LYS A 33 -8.58 15.91 -20.75
C LYS A 33 -8.91 16.63 -19.44
N GLU A 34 -9.49 15.92 -18.49
CA GLU A 34 -9.45 16.33 -17.09
C GLU A 34 -8.12 15.83 -16.51
N ASP A 35 -7.06 16.58 -16.81
CA ASP A 35 -6.02 16.84 -15.82
C ASP A 35 -6.70 17.71 -14.76
N THR A 36 -7.10 17.11 -13.65
CA THR A 36 -7.51 17.89 -12.48
C THR A 36 -6.79 17.33 -11.28
N ALA A 37 -5.81 18.13 -10.86
CA ALA A 37 -4.99 17.96 -9.70
C ALA A 37 -5.82 17.60 -8.47
N MET A 38 -5.61 16.40 -7.95
CA MET A 38 -5.85 16.12 -6.54
C MET A 38 -4.61 16.52 -5.77
N ALA A 39 -4.54 17.78 -5.35
CA ALA A 39 -3.67 18.20 -4.27
C ALA A 39 -4.49 19.04 -3.30
N ASN A 40 -4.21 18.84 -2.01
CA ASN A 40 -4.75 19.53 -0.83
C ASN A 40 -5.75 18.71 0.00
N ALA A 41 -5.40 17.46 0.29
CA ALA A 41 -5.55 16.99 1.66
C ALA A 41 -4.26 17.39 2.43
N PRO A 42 -4.35 17.85 3.68
CA PRO A 42 -3.18 18.28 4.46
C PRO A 42 -2.11 17.20 4.67
N ASP A 43 -2.43 15.94 4.36
CA ASP A 43 -1.53 14.77 4.47
C ASP A 43 -1.26 14.08 3.12
N ALA A 44 -1.66 14.67 1.99
CA ALA A 44 -1.37 14.10 0.68
C ALA A 44 0.15 14.19 0.37
N PRO A 45 0.78 13.10 -0.10
CA PRO A 45 2.19 13.13 -0.50
C PRO A 45 2.48 14.22 -1.53
N ALA A 46 3.62 14.90 -1.37
CA ALA A 46 4.11 15.79 -2.41
C ALA A 46 4.51 14.92 -3.63
N VAL A 47 3.79 15.11 -4.73
CA VAL A 47 4.11 14.47 -6.02
C VAL A 47 5.37 15.12 -6.62
N ASN A 48 6.16 14.35 -7.35
CA ASN A 48 7.45 14.74 -7.97
C ASN A 48 8.59 14.93 -6.96
N MET A 49 8.68 14.03 -5.99
CA MET A 49 9.67 14.05 -4.91
C MET A 49 10.43 12.74 -4.78
N GLU A 50 11.64 12.84 -4.24
CA GLU A 50 12.45 11.71 -3.80
C GLU A 50 12.37 11.59 -2.28
N TYR A 51 12.21 10.36 -1.79
CA TYR A 51 12.12 10.04 -0.38
C TYR A 51 13.03 8.86 -0.04
N CYS A 52 13.73 8.94 1.09
CA CYS A 52 14.56 7.85 1.58
C CYS A 52 14.14 7.47 3.00
N PHE A 53 13.89 6.18 3.18
CA PHE A 53 13.36 5.61 4.40
C PHE A 53 14.21 4.43 4.87
N TYR A 54 14.32 4.29 6.19
CA TYR A 54 15.16 3.28 6.82
C TYR A 54 14.44 2.70 8.02
N THR A 55 14.58 1.40 8.21
CA THR A 55 14.22 0.73 9.46
C THR A 55 15.32 -0.24 9.85
N THR A 56 15.44 -0.49 11.15
CA THR A 56 16.35 -1.49 11.70
C THR A 56 15.58 -2.49 12.55
N GLU A 57 15.90 -3.76 12.35
CA GLU A 57 15.26 -4.91 13.01
C GLU A 57 16.33 -5.79 13.66
N GLY A 58 15.88 -6.82 14.40
CA GLY A 58 16.75 -7.71 15.16
C GLY A 58 17.04 -7.22 16.58
N THR A 59 17.63 -8.10 17.40
CA THR A 59 17.82 -7.89 18.85
C THR A 59 18.78 -6.76 19.19
N ALA A 60 19.65 -6.38 18.27
CA ALA A 60 20.62 -5.29 18.39
C ALA A 60 20.49 -4.29 17.24
N SER A 61 19.32 -4.20 16.59
CA SER A 61 19.05 -3.29 15.46
C SER A 61 20.04 -3.44 14.30
N GLN A 62 20.49 -4.68 14.06
CA GLN A 62 21.55 -4.96 13.10
C GLN A 62 21.05 -5.19 11.66
N ASP A 63 19.79 -5.60 11.48
CA ASP A 63 19.24 -5.88 10.17
C ASP A 63 18.63 -4.59 9.64
N THR A 64 19.11 -4.09 8.50
CA THR A 64 18.69 -2.79 7.97
C THR A 64 17.90 -2.96 6.70
N THR A 65 16.76 -2.28 6.59
CA THR A 65 16.06 -2.14 5.32
C THR A 65 16.04 -0.68 4.89
N LYS A 66 16.45 -0.43 3.65
CA LYS A 66 16.47 0.89 3.02
C LYS A 66 15.44 0.91 1.89
N VAL A 67 14.65 1.97 1.81
CA VAL A 67 13.67 2.17 0.74
C VAL A 67 13.82 3.58 0.19
N ASN A 68 14.24 3.68 -1.05
CA ASN A 68 14.31 4.93 -1.80
C ASN A 68 13.16 4.95 -2.80
N LEU A 69 12.36 6.01 -2.79
CA LEU A 69 11.20 6.18 -3.64
C LEU A 69 11.32 7.47 -4.44
N HIS A 70 11.08 7.37 -5.74
CA HIS A 70 10.87 8.49 -6.64
C HIS A 70 9.41 8.44 -7.11
N ILE A 71 8.63 9.44 -6.72
CA ILE A 71 7.19 9.53 -7.04
C ILE A 71 7.01 10.63 -8.08
N ASN A 72 6.51 10.27 -9.27
CA ASN A 72 6.20 11.22 -10.34
C ASN A 72 4.74 11.03 -10.77
N GLY A 73 3.89 11.99 -10.38
CA GLY A 73 2.44 11.82 -10.40
C GLY A 73 2.02 10.54 -9.65
N ASN A 74 1.35 9.62 -10.35
CA ASN A 74 0.94 8.32 -9.79
C ASN A 74 1.98 7.23 -9.96
N LYS A 75 3.08 7.45 -10.70
CA LYS A 75 4.11 6.44 -10.94
C LYS A 75 5.11 6.45 -9.79
N VAL A 76 5.43 5.27 -9.28
CA VAL A 76 6.47 5.09 -8.26
C VAL A 76 7.58 4.21 -8.81
N THR A 77 8.80 4.71 -8.74
CA THR A 77 10.03 3.95 -8.99
C THR A 77 10.94 4.06 -7.79
N GLY A 78 12.00 3.25 -7.72
CA GLY A 78 13.02 3.40 -6.69
C GLY A 78 13.74 2.10 -6.42
N ASP A 79 14.31 1.99 -5.23
CA ASP A 79 15.11 0.84 -4.82
C ASP A 79 14.76 0.43 -3.39
N MET A 80 14.85 -0.87 -3.14
CA MET A 80 14.71 -1.44 -1.81
C MET A 80 15.83 -2.44 -1.56
N ASP A 81 16.54 -2.22 -0.46
CA ASP A 81 17.66 -3.03 -0.01
C ASP A 81 17.36 -3.59 1.37
N TRP A 82 17.26 -4.92 1.46
CA TRP A 82 17.22 -5.65 2.72
C TRP A 82 18.62 -6.17 3.03
N LEU A 83 19.20 -5.66 4.11
CA LEU A 83 20.60 -5.85 4.54
C LEU A 83 20.64 -6.51 5.92
N PRO A 84 20.35 -7.81 6.02
CA PRO A 84 20.50 -8.57 7.25
C PRO A 84 21.99 -8.75 7.60
N LYS A 85 22.32 -8.83 8.90
CA LYS A 85 23.71 -9.00 9.37
C LYS A 85 24.29 -10.38 9.03
N GLU A 86 23.47 -11.42 9.16
CA GLU A 86 23.91 -12.83 9.10
C GLU A 86 23.44 -13.57 7.85
N LYS A 87 22.61 -12.94 7.02
CA LYS A 87 22.04 -13.54 5.81
C LYS A 87 22.52 -12.77 4.58
N ASP A 88 22.29 -13.34 3.41
CA ASP A 88 22.60 -12.67 2.16
C ASP A 88 21.65 -11.49 1.94
N ALA A 89 22.24 -10.35 1.58
CA ALA A 89 21.49 -9.16 1.24
C ALA A 89 20.63 -9.38 -0.01
N ARG A 90 19.43 -8.82 0.02
CA ARG A 90 18.56 -8.72 -1.16
C ARG A 90 18.47 -7.26 -1.56
N LYS A 91 18.86 -6.97 -2.78
CA LYS A 91 18.88 -5.61 -3.33
C LYS A 91 18.14 -5.60 -4.64
N GLY A 92 17.35 -4.56 -4.88
CA GLY A 92 16.45 -4.57 -6.03
C GLY A 92 15.68 -3.29 -6.24
N SER A 93 15.03 -3.21 -7.40
CA SER A 93 14.25 -2.06 -7.82
C SER A 93 12.77 -2.22 -7.50
N LEU A 94 12.12 -1.08 -7.27
CA LEU A 94 10.68 -0.94 -7.07
C LEU A 94 10.05 -0.31 -8.31
N MET A 95 8.96 -0.90 -8.78
CA MET A 95 8.10 -0.32 -9.80
C MET A 95 6.64 -0.49 -9.40
N GLY A 96 5.90 0.62 -9.34
CA GLY A 96 4.53 0.59 -8.84
C GLY A 96 3.77 1.87 -9.10
N ASN A 97 2.63 1.98 -8.42
CA ASN A 97 1.76 3.15 -8.48
C ASN A 97 1.35 3.64 -7.09
N LEU A 98 1.17 4.95 -6.98
CA LEU A 98 0.60 5.65 -5.85
C LEU A 98 -0.90 5.87 -6.08
N ASN A 99 -1.73 5.53 -5.09
CA ASN A 99 -3.15 5.86 -5.04
C ASN A 99 -3.49 6.43 -3.65
N GLY A 100 -3.81 7.72 -3.60
CA GLY A 100 -3.88 8.47 -2.33
C GLY A 100 -2.50 8.48 -1.65
N ASN A 101 -2.38 7.83 -0.50
CA ASN A 101 -1.11 7.64 0.19
C ASN A 101 -0.61 6.18 0.17
N VAL A 102 -1.29 5.28 -0.56
CA VAL A 102 -0.93 3.87 -0.66
C VAL A 102 -0.12 3.63 -1.92
N ILE A 103 1.03 2.99 -1.76
CA ILE A 103 1.92 2.58 -2.85
C ILE A 103 1.82 1.06 -2.98
N LYS A 104 1.44 0.59 -4.16
CA LYS A 104 1.52 -0.82 -4.54
C LYS A 104 2.61 -0.97 -5.58
N ALA A 105 3.63 -1.76 -5.27
CA ALA A 105 4.79 -1.94 -6.15
C ALA A 105 5.20 -3.41 -6.24
N LEU A 106 5.93 -3.73 -7.30
CA LEU A 106 6.67 -4.97 -7.43
C LEU A 106 8.13 -4.68 -7.11
N TRP A 107 8.68 -5.39 -6.13
CA TRP A 107 10.10 -5.39 -5.83
C TRP A 107 10.77 -6.51 -6.60
N THR A 108 11.71 -6.16 -7.48
CA THR A 108 12.50 -7.12 -8.26
C THR A 108 13.91 -7.13 -7.72
N TYR A 109 14.34 -8.23 -7.10
CA TYR A 109 15.58 -8.29 -6.34
C TYR A 109 16.44 -9.49 -6.71
N GLY A 110 17.75 -9.34 -6.49
CA GLY A 110 18.73 -10.41 -6.63
C GLY A 110 18.87 -11.24 -5.36
N GLN A 111 18.99 -12.56 -5.50
CA GLN A 111 19.44 -13.48 -4.46
C GLN A 111 20.23 -14.63 -5.11
N GLU A 112 21.46 -14.89 -4.62
CA GLU A 112 22.28 -16.04 -5.05
C GLU A 112 22.45 -16.14 -6.59
N GLY A 113 22.63 -15.00 -7.25
CA GLY A 113 22.78 -14.94 -8.72
C GLY A 113 21.49 -15.13 -9.52
N ARG A 114 20.33 -15.18 -8.86
CA ARG A 114 19.00 -15.22 -9.48
C ARG A 114 18.21 -13.95 -9.17
N THR A 115 17.30 -13.61 -10.06
CA THR A 115 16.31 -12.56 -9.83
C THR A 115 14.99 -13.19 -9.39
N ASP A 116 14.38 -12.67 -8.33
CA ASP A 116 13.01 -13.00 -7.93
C ASP A 116 12.20 -11.70 -7.74
N THR A 117 10.91 -11.85 -7.51
CA THR A 117 9.98 -10.72 -7.35
C THR A 117 9.07 -10.91 -6.14
N LEU A 118 8.72 -9.81 -5.49
CA LEU A 118 7.79 -9.77 -4.37
C LEU A 118 6.92 -8.52 -4.49
N SER A 119 5.59 -8.69 -4.48
CA SER A 119 4.69 -7.54 -4.34
C SER A 119 4.86 -6.93 -2.97
N VAL A 120 4.99 -5.62 -2.90
CA VAL A 120 5.09 -4.84 -1.67
C VAL A 120 3.99 -3.78 -1.62
N GLU A 121 3.50 -3.51 -0.43
CA GLU A 121 2.48 -2.48 -0.22
C GLU A 121 2.89 -1.57 0.93
N PHE A 122 3.05 -0.29 0.59
CA PHE A 122 3.41 0.76 1.52
C PHE A 122 2.27 1.77 1.69
N GLN A 123 2.30 2.48 2.81
CA GLN A 123 1.53 3.67 3.06
C GLN A 123 2.48 4.79 3.48
N LEU A 124 2.45 5.89 2.74
CA LEU A 124 3.22 7.08 3.04
C LEU A 124 2.49 7.90 4.13
N ARG A 125 3.20 8.24 5.20
CA ARG A 125 2.65 8.87 6.41
C ARG A 125 3.55 10.02 6.86
N GLY A 126 3.46 11.17 6.19
CA GLY A 126 4.31 12.33 6.49
C GLY A 126 5.80 11.99 6.44
N ASN A 127 6.46 11.91 7.59
CA ASN A 127 7.88 11.58 7.74
C ASN A 127 8.16 10.06 7.93
N GLN A 128 7.17 9.21 7.71
CA GLN A 128 7.28 7.76 7.81
C GLN A 128 6.77 7.06 6.57
N LEU A 129 7.31 5.87 6.33
CA LEU A 129 6.75 4.89 5.40
C LEU A 129 6.33 3.69 6.23
N ALA A 130 5.09 3.22 6.08
CA ALA A 130 4.61 2.03 6.75
C ALA A 130 4.39 0.92 5.71
N GLN A 131 4.83 -0.31 5.97
CA GLN A 131 4.69 -1.43 5.04
C GLN A 131 3.82 -2.53 5.66
N LYS A 132 3.00 -3.18 4.83
CA LYS A 132 2.36 -4.44 5.21
C LYS A 132 3.44 -5.51 5.44
N PRO A 133 3.36 -6.29 6.53
CA PRO A 133 4.33 -7.34 6.80
C PRO A 133 4.24 -8.45 5.76
N TYR A 134 5.29 -9.25 5.66
CA TYR A 134 5.28 -10.45 4.85
C TYR A 134 4.75 -11.65 5.64
N ARG A 135 4.22 -12.65 4.93
CA ARG A 135 3.85 -13.96 5.45
C ARG A 135 4.43 -15.05 4.55
N TYR A 136 4.72 -16.21 5.14
CA TYR A 136 5.16 -17.38 4.39
C TYR A 136 3.94 -18.15 3.87
N ASP A 137 3.97 -18.55 2.61
CA ASP A 137 3.00 -19.48 2.03
C ASP A 137 3.55 -20.90 2.01
N PRO A 138 3.04 -21.82 2.84
CA PRO A 138 3.52 -23.20 2.85
C PRO A 138 3.18 -23.98 1.58
N LYS A 139 2.21 -23.53 0.77
CA LYS A 139 1.83 -24.21 -0.46
C LYS A 139 2.80 -23.93 -1.61
N THR A 140 3.22 -22.68 -1.73
CA THR A 140 4.16 -22.24 -2.78
C THR A 140 5.60 -22.24 -2.30
N GLY A 141 5.83 -22.33 -1.00
CA GLY A 141 7.15 -22.22 -0.38
C GLY A 141 7.74 -20.82 -0.44
N LYS A 142 6.94 -19.81 -0.81
CA LYS A 142 7.40 -18.44 -1.05
C LYS A 142 6.90 -17.46 0.02
N GLN A 143 7.66 -16.38 0.19
CA GLN A 143 7.21 -15.22 0.94
C GLN A 143 6.23 -14.40 0.08
N GLN A 144 5.20 -13.83 0.70
CA GLN A 144 4.22 -12.96 0.07
C GLN A 144 3.82 -11.82 1.00
N THR A 145 3.37 -10.69 0.45
CA THR A 145 2.79 -9.61 1.25
C THR A 145 1.52 -10.06 1.93
N ASN A 146 1.41 -9.77 3.24
CA ASN A 146 0.22 -10.04 4.00
C ASN A 146 -0.85 -8.96 3.75
N SER A 147 -1.58 -9.09 2.64
CA SER A 147 -2.55 -8.09 2.18
C SER A 147 -3.66 -7.75 3.19
N THR A 148 -4.00 -8.68 4.10
CA THR A 148 -5.04 -8.50 5.11
C THR A 148 -4.52 -7.92 6.43
N ALA A 149 -3.21 -7.81 6.61
CA ALA A 149 -2.62 -7.23 7.81
C ALA A 149 -2.55 -5.70 7.74
N ASP A 150 -2.46 -5.05 8.90
CA ASP A 150 -2.16 -3.62 8.98
C ASP A 150 -0.72 -3.30 8.55
N TYR A 151 -0.44 -2.02 8.34
CA TYR A 151 0.92 -1.55 8.03
C TYR A 151 1.75 -1.44 9.32
N THR A 152 2.44 -2.53 9.67
CA THR A 152 3.15 -2.67 10.96
C THR A 152 4.66 -2.47 10.86
N VAL A 153 5.26 -2.57 9.67
CA VAL A 153 6.70 -2.35 9.49
C VAL A 153 6.91 -0.86 9.21
N ILE A 154 7.46 -0.14 10.18
CA ILE A 154 7.60 1.31 10.12
C ILE A 154 9.03 1.69 9.79
N TYR A 155 9.17 2.56 8.79
CA TYR A 155 10.42 3.16 8.37
C TYR A 155 10.41 4.64 8.68
N SER A 156 11.55 5.15 9.12
CA SER A 156 11.76 6.57 9.39
C SER A 156 12.39 7.25 8.17
N MET A 157 11.89 8.42 7.81
CA MET A 157 12.50 9.25 6.77
C MET A 157 13.92 9.67 7.18
N LYS A 158 14.83 9.68 6.22
CA LYS A 158 16.20 10.17 6.33
C LYS A 158 16.56 10.95 5.07
N ASN A 159 17.74 11.58 5.10
CA ASN A 159 18.33 12.16 3.91
C ASN A 159 18.74 11.03 2.95
N CYS A 160 18.56 11.27 1.65
CA CYS A 160 19.01 10.37 0.58
C CYS A 160 20.53 10.44 0.33
N ARG A 161 21.23 11.39 0.95
CA ARG A 161 22.67 11.64 0.86
C ARG A 161 23.45 11.04 2.03
#